data_AF-A0A7Y0SFU0-F1
#
_entry.id   AF-A0A7Y0SFU0-F1
#
_cell.length_a   1.000
_cell.length_b   1.000
_cell.length_c   1.000
_cell.angle_alpha   90.00
_cell.angle_beta   90.00
_cell.angle_gamma   90.00
#
_symmetry.space_group_name_H-M   'P 1'
#
loop_
_entity.id
_entity.type
_entity.pdbx_description
1 polymer ?
#
loop_
_entity_poly.entity_id
_entity_poly.type
_entity_poly.pdbx_seq_one_letter_code
_entity_poly.pdbx_strand_id
1 'polypeptide(L)'
;DADICTVEQHLEYVAPGLVSSKGIRIPGVWNAWEAGVRAILGQQVSVKAAIGQLNLLVATLSGESEKRCFPTPSDIANADVSFLRMP
;
A
#
# COMPACT_ATOMS: atom_id res chain seq x y z
N ASP A 1 -2.01 -3.21 19.92
CA ASP A 1 -0.69 -2.72 19.47
C ASP A 1 0.29 -3.89 19.51
N ALA A 2 1.25 -3.95 18.61
CA ALA A 2 2.24 -5.04 18.61
C ALA A 2 3.35 -4.77 19.63
N ASP A 3 3.74 -5.79 20.39
CA ASP A 3 4.89 -5.71 21.29
C ASP A 3 6.20 -5.82 20.49
N ILE A 4 6.82 -4.67 20.22
CA ILE A 4 8.03 -4.60 19.41
C ILE A 4 9.23 -5.27 20.07
N CYS A 5 9.30 -5.28 21.41
CA CYS A 5 10.40 -5.91 22.14
C CYS A 5 10.40 -7.42 21.93
N THR A 6 9.20 -8.04 22.01
CA THR A 6 9.03 -9.47 21.77
C THR A 6 9.39 -9.84 20.32
N VAL A 7 8.98 -9.02 19.34
CA VAL A 7 9.31 -9.25 17.92
C VAL A 7 10.81 -9.13 17.66
N GLU A 8 11.45 -8.07 18.15
CA GLU A 8 12.90 -7.86 17.97
C GLU A 8 13.73 -8.95 18.62
N GLN A 9 13.37 -9.38 19.84
CA GLN A 9 14.06 -10.47 20.53
C GLN A 9 13.94 -11.79 19.74
N HIS A 10 12.77 -12.07 19.17
CA HIS A 10 12.58 -13.26 18.34
C HIS A 10 13.39 -13.19 17.04
N LEU A 11 13.39 -12.03 16.36
CA LEU A 11 14.16 -11.80 15.14
C LEU A 11 15.66 -11.96 15.37
N GLU A 12 16.18 -11.43 16.49
CA GLU A 12 17.58 -11.58 16.87
C GLU A 12 17.95 -13.04 17.18
N TYR A 13 17.03 -13.81 17.76
CA TYR A 13 17.23 -15.24 18.01
C TYR A 13 17.30 -16.06 16.71
N VAL A 14 16.41 -15.80 15.74
CA VAL A 14 16.37 -16.56 14.48
C VAL A 14 17.43 -16.12 13.47
N ALA A 15 17.79 -14.83 13.48
CA ALA A 15 18.76 -14.24 12.57
C ALA A 15 19.55 -13.13 13.29
N PRO A 16 20.62 -13.49 14.02
CA PRO A 16 21.44 -12.52 14.75
C PRO A 16 21.97 -11.40 13.85
N GLY A 17 21.86 -10.15 14.32
CA GLY A 17 22.27 -8.96 13.58
C GLY A 17 21.29 -8.50 12.50
N LEU A 18 20.16 -9.19 12.28
CA LEU A 18 19.11 -8.74 11.35
C LEU A 18 18.49 -7.41 11.78
N VAL A 19 18.31 -7.20 13.09
CA VAL A 19 17.74 -5.97 13.65
C VAL A 19 18.81 -4.88 13.69
N SER A 20 19.07 -4.26 12.54
CA SER A 20 20.03 -3.15 12.41
C SER A 20 19.52 -1.82 13.01
N SER A 21 18.22 -1.69 13.23
CA SER A 21 17.60 -0.50 13.84
C SER A 21 16.37 -0.90 14.63
N LYS A 22 16.31 -0.48 15.90
CA LYS A 22 15.22 -0.80 16.82
C LYS A 22 14.03 0.15 16.66
N GLY A 23 12.84 -0.33 17.01
CA GLY A 23 11.60 0.43 17.02
C GLY A 23 10.88 0.52 15.67
N ILE A 24 11.33 -0.20 14.64
CA ILE A 24 10.66 -0.21 13.33
C ILE A 24 9.27 -0.83 13.47
N ARG A 25 8.25 -0.14 12.96
CA ARG A 25 6.87 -0.61 12.96
C ARG A 25 6.30 -0.59 11.55
N ILE A 26 5.42 -1.56 11.27
CA ILE A 26 4.63 -1.56 10.05
C ILE A 26 3.52 -0.50 10.22
N PRO A 27 3.40 0.48 9.31
CA PRO A 27 2.30 1.42 9.35
C PRO A 27 0.95 0.68 9.30
N GLY A 28 0.04 1.05 10.21
CA GLY A 28 -1.32 0.52 10.19
C GLY A 28 -2.07 0.96 8.93
N VAL A 29 -3.02 0.13 8.49
CA VAL A 29 -3.89 0.47 7.37
C VAL A 29 -5.19 1.06 7.91
N TRP A 30 -5.54 2.27 7.48
CA TRP A 30 -6.80 2.93 7.87
C TRP A 30 -8.03 2.38 7.12
N ASN A 31 -7.82 1.84 5.92
CA ASN A 31 -8.87 1.22 5.10
C ASN A 31 -8.33 -0.02 4.37
N ALA A 32 -8.89 -1.20 4.67
CA ALA A 32 -8.49 -2.47 4.06
C ALA A 32 -8.68 -2.49 2.54
N TRP A 33 -9.68 -1.77 2.02
CA TRP A 33 -9.92 -1.65 0.58
C TRP A 33 -8.73 -1.02 -0.14
N GLU A 34 -8.27 0.14 0.34
CA GLU A 34 -7.14 0.85 -0.24
C GLU A 34 -5.85 0.02 -0.13
N ALA A 35 -5.62 -0.67 1.00
CA ALA A 35 -4.49 -1.60 1.10
C ALA A 35 -4.58 -2.74 0.09
N GLY A 36 -5.77 -3.31 -0.12
CA GLY A 36 -5.99 -4.35 -1.12
C GLY A 36 -5.60 -3.88 -2.53
N VAL A 37 -6.09 -2.70 -2.93
CA VAL A 37 -5.75 -2.14 -4.24
C VAL A 37 -4.25 -1.82 -4.34
N ARG A 38 -3.63 -1.23 -3.31
CA ARG A 38 -2.18 -0.99 -3.28
C ARG A 38 -1.37 -2.29 -3.38
N ALA A 39 -1.82 -3.35 -2.71
CA ALA A 39 -1.18 -4.65 -2.77
C ALA A 39 -1.20 -5.22 -4.19
N ILE A 40 -2.33 -5.10 -4.91
CA ILE A 40 -2.48 -5.54 -6.29
C ILE A 40 -1.62 -4.70 -7.24
N LEU A 41 -1.72 -3.37 -7.18
CA LEU A 41 -0.94 -2.47 -8.04
C LEU A 41 0.58 -2.56 -7.79
N GLY A 42 0.98 -3.00 -6.60
CA GLY A 42 2.38 -3.20 -6.24
C GLY A 42 2.95 -4.56 -6.63
N GLN A 43 2.13 -5.48 -7.17
CA GLN A 43 2.62 -6.82 -7.54
C GLN A 43 3.64 -6.74 -8.68
N GLN A 44 4.78 -7.41 -8.50
CA GLN A 44 5.82 -7.58 -9.52
C GLN A 44 6.36 -6.27 -10.13
N VAL A 45 6.23 -5.13 -9.43
CA VAL A 45 6.72 -3.83 -9.88
C VAL A 45 7.54 -3.13 -8.80
N SER A 46 8.32 -2.12 -9.20
CA SER A 46 9.03 -1.27 -8.24
C SER A 46 8.07 -0.43 -7.39
N VAL A 47 8.51 -0.03 -6.20
CA VAL A 47 7.75 0.88 -5.31
C VAL A 47 7.38 2.18 -6.03
N LYS A 48 8.30 2.75 -6.82
CA LYS A 48 8.05 3.97 -7.60
C LYS A 48 6.95 3.78 -8.65
N ALA A 49 6.95 2.63 -9.33
CA ALA A 49 5.93 2.31 -10.32
C ALA A 49 4.55 2.10 -9.67
N ALA A 50 4.49 1.39 -8.55
CA ALA A 50 3.26 1.19 -7.77
C ALA A 50 2.65 2.52 -7.31
N ILE A 51 3.48 3.43 -6.79
CA ILE A 51 3.06 4.79 -6.40
C ILE A 51 2.52 5.56 -7.61
N GLY A 52 3.19 5.47 -8.76
CA GLY A 52 2.74 6.11 -10.00
C GLY A 52 1.36 5.63 -10.45
N GLN A 53 1.16 4.31 -10.46
CA GLN A 53 -0.12 3.69 -10.84
C GLN A 53 -1.24 4.05 -9.86
N LEU A 54 -0.96 4.05 -8.56
CA LEU A 54 -1.91 4.47 -7.53
C LEU A 54 -2.33 5.93 -7.71
N ASN A 55 -1.38 6.83 -7.97
CA ASN A 55 -1.66 8.24 -8.18
C ASN A 55 -2.47 8.47 -9.46
N LEU A 56 -2.17 7.71 -10.52
CA LEU A 56 -2.95 7.76 -11.77
C LEU A 56 -4.39 7.30 -11.52
N LEU A 57 -4.58 6.16 -10.85
CA LEU A 57 -5.92 5.66 -10.46
C LEU A 57 -6.74 6.73 -9.72
N VAL A 58 -6.16 7.31 -8.68
CA VAL A 58 -6.83 8.34 -7.87
C VAL A 58 -7.10 9.60 -8.70
N ALA A 59 -6.13 10.06 -9.50
CA ALA A 59 -6.32 11.24 -10.35
C ALA A 59 -7.44 11.05 -11.40
N THR A 60 -7.56 9.84 -11.96
CA THR A 60 -8.58 9.54 -12.96
C THR A 60 -9.97 9.36 -12.37
N LEU A 61 -10.09 8.80 -11.16
CA LEU A 61 -11.38 8.41 -10.58
C LEU A 61 -11.93 9.37 -9.52
N SER A 62 -11.11 10.22 -8.89
CA SER A 62 -11.57 11.11 -7.80
C SER A 62 -12.25 12.40 -8.26
N GLY A 63 -12.36 12.65 -9.57
CA GLY A 63 -12.98 13.86 -10.14
C GLY A 63 -12.27 15.18 -9.77
N GLU A 64 -12.88 16.32 -10.13
CA GLU A 64 -12.34 17.67 -9.89
C GLU A 64 -12.60 18.22 -8.47
N SER A 65 -12.67 17.34 -7.46
CA SER A 65 -12.83 17.79 -6.07
C SER A 65 -11.52 18.34 -5.48
N GLU A 66 -11.60 19.41 -4.68
CA GLU A 66 -10.44 19.97 -3.95
C GLU A 66 -9.73 18.95 -3.06
N LYS A 67 -10.46 17.93 -2.57
CA LYS A 67 -9.91 16.82 -1.80
C LYS A 67 -10.03 15.53 -2.61
N ARG A 68 -8.89 14.95 -3.00
CA ARG A 68 -8.85 13.62 -3.63
C ARG A 68 -8.97 12.55 -2.55
N CYS A 69 -10.09 11.83 -2.57
CA CYS A 69 -10.30 10.63 -1.78
C CYS A 69 -9.96 9.39 -2.60
N PHE A 70 -9.57 8.31 -1.92
CA PHE A 70 -9.38 7.02 -2.59
C PHE A 70 -10.72 6.53 -3.18
N PRO A 71 -10.78 6.05 -4.44
CA PRO A 71 -12.01 5.62 -5.09
C PRO A 71 -12.64 4.45 -4.34
N THR A 72 -13.97 4.41 -4.28
CA THR A 72 -14.72 3.31 -3.68
C THR A 72 -14.69 2.06 -4.58
N PRO A 73 -15.03 0.87 -4.06
CA PRO A 73 -15.18 -0.33 -4.89
C PRO A 73 -16.12 -0.14 -6.08
N SER A 74 -17.22 0.58 -5.88
CA SER A 74 -18.18 0.88 -6.94
C SER A 74 -17.61 1.81 -8.01
N ASP A 75 -16.77 2.78 -7.64
CA ASP A 75 -16.16 3.70 -8.61
C ASP A 75 -15.21 2.95 -9.54
N ILE A 76 -14.39 2.04 -8.99
CA ILE A 76 -13.48 1.22 -9.79
C ILE A 76 -14.26 0.23 -10.65
N ALA A 77 -15.27 -0.45 -10.10
CA ALA A 77 -16.04 -1.46 -10.82
C ALA A 77 -16.81 -0.91 -12.03
N ASN A 78 -17.21 0.37 -11.97
CA ASN A 78 -17.94 1.04 -13.04
C ASN A 78 -17.03 1.85 -13.98
N ALA A 79 -15.73 1.92 -13.71
CA ALA A 79 -14.77 2.66 -14.52
C ALA A 79 -14.05 1.77 -15.53
N ASP A 80 -13.66 2.34 -16.67
CA ASP A 80 -12.69 1.71 -17.54
C ASP A 80 -11.29 1.84 -16.93
N VAL A 81 -10.74 0.72 -16.45
CA VAL A 81 -9.43 0.64 -15.81
C VAL A 81 -8.28 0.34 -16.78
N SER A 82 -8.55 0.29 -18.09
CA SER A 82 -7.55 -0.01 -19.13
C SER A 82 -6.37 0.96 -19.14
N PHE A 83 -6.55 2.17 -18.60
CA PHE A 83 -5.48 3.18 -18.48
C PHE A 83 -4.34 2.76 -17.54
N LEU A 84 -4.57 1.81 -16.62
CA LEU A 84 -3.53 1.30 -15.73
C LEU A 84 -2.45 0.52 -16.49
N ARG A 85 -2.74 0.06 -17.72
CA ARG A 85 -1.82 -0.70 -18.59
C ARG A 85 -1.09 -1.80 -17.83
N MET A 86 -1.82 -2.52 -16.99
CA MET A 86 -1.28 -3.67 -16.28
C MET A 86 -1.07 -4.82 -17.27
N PRO A 87 0.04 -5.57 -17.14
CA PRO A 87 0.29 -6.76 -17.95
C PRO A 87 -0.68 -7.92 -17.64
#